data_AF-A0A521FA93-F1
#
_entry.id   AF-A0A521FA93-F1
#
_cell.length_a   1.000
_cell.length_b   1.000
_cell.length_c   1.000
_cell.angle_alpha   90.00
_cell.angle_beta   90.00
_cell.angle_gamma   90.00
#
_symmetry.space_group_name_H-M   'P 1'
#
loop_
_entity.id
_entity.type
_entity.pdbx_description
1 polymer ?
#
loop_
_entity_poly.entity_id
_entity_poly.type
_entity_poly.pdbx_seq_one_letter_code
_entity_poly.pdbx_strand_id
1 'polypeptide(L)'
;MNLKQRKMSILDKGQMQRVLMDIDKKISSLNNQKITALFDAIRLSNREDIPKDFLDWESILIVVPNRNILNELKKFKDSISRISFMVNPHAHQIHIYDFNEWKNSTRNKSQFQIRELMKTNFGGTRKTSEDRDWVKLLNKNHGI
;
A
#
# COMPACT_ATOMS: atom_id res chain seq x y z
N MET A 1 23.83 7.61 45.56
CA MET A 1 23.93 6.38 44.75
C MET A 1 24.35 6.80 43.34
N ASN A 2 25.63 6.59 43.00
CA ASN A 2 26.23 7.13 41.77
C ASN A 2 26.10 6.09 40.65
N LEU A 3 25.15 6.27 39.73
CA LEU A 3 25.00 5.44 38.54
C LEU A 3 26.15 5.78 37.58
N LYS A 4 27.31 5.13 37.75
CA LYS A 4 28.34 5.08 36.70
C LYS A 4 27.66 4.52 35.44
N GLN A 5 27.46 5.36 34.42
CA GLN A 5 27.05 4.91 33.09
C GLN A 5 28.03 3.84 32.62
N ARG A 6 27.58 2.57 32.58
CA ARG A 6 28.35 1.48 31.97
C ARG A 6 28.42 1.77 30.47
N LYS A 7 29.60 2.19 30.01
CA LYS A 7 29.89 2.37 28.59
C LYS A 7 29.97 0.97 27.96
N MET A 8 29.04 0.67 27.05
CA MET A 8 28.98 -0.60 26.31
C MET A 8 30.29 -0.82 25.53
N SER A 9 30.93 -1.98 25.71
CA SER A 9 32.19 -2.29 25.03
C SER A 9 31.98 -2.47 23.52
N ILE A 10 33.06 -2.40 22.72
CA ILE A 10 32.97 -2.54 21.25
C ILE A 10 32.47 -3.95 20.86
N LEU A 11 32.88 -4.99 21.60
CA LEU A 11 32.41 -6.36 21.40
C LEU A 11 30.91 -6.48 21.72
N ASP A 12 30.45 -5.85 22.80
CA ASP A 12 29.03 -5.80 23.17
C ASP A 12 28.19 -5.06 22.11
N LYS A 13 28.74 -3.99 21.51
CA LYS A 13 28.09 -3.25 20.42
C LYS A 13 27.95 -4.11 19.16
N GLY A 14 29.00 -4.83 18.78
CA GLY A 14 28.97 -5.70 17.61
C GLY A 14 27.97 -6.85 17.77
N GLN A 15 27.91 -7.45 18.96
CA GLN A 15 26.89 -8.46 19.29
C GLN A 15 25.48 -7.88 19.26
N MET A 16 25.28 -6.69 19.85
CA MET A 16 23.98 -6.01 19.84
C MET A 16 23.51 -5.70 18.42
N GLN A 17 24.40 -5.21 17.55
CA GLN A 17 24.09 -4.95 16.14
C GLN A 17 23.62 -6.23 15.42
N ARG A 18 24.31 -7.37 15.63
CA ARG A 18 23.89 -8.65 15.05
C ARG A 18 22.50 -9.08 15.54
N VAL A 19 22.25 -8.97 16.85
CA VAL A 19 20.94 -9.30 17.43
C VAL A 19 19.84 -8.44 16.81
N LEU A 20 20.07 -7.13 16.66
CA LEU A 20 19.11 -6.23 16.02
C LEU A 20 18.88 -6.61 14.55
N MET A 21 19.94 -6.87 13.78
CA MET A 21 19.82 -7.32 12.38
C MET A 21 19.01 -8.61 12.24
N ASP A 22 19.18 -9.57 13.15
CA ASP A 22 18.42 -10.82 13.15
C ASP A 22 16.96 -10.60 13.52
N ILE A 23 16.67 -9.69 14.44
CA ILE A 23 15.30 -9.26 14.77
C ILE A 23 14.66 -8.60 13.57
N ASP A 24 15.35 -7.66 12.91
CA ASP A 24 14.83 -6.95 11.74
C ASP A 24 14.51 -7.90 10.57
N LYS A 25 15.37 -8.90 10.33
CA LYS A 25 15.11 -9.97 9.35
C LYS A 25 13.84 -10.75 9.69
N LYS A 26 13.66 -11.14 10.97
CA LYS A 26 12.46 -11.84 11.43
C LYS A 26 11.21 -10.98 11.28
N ILE A 27 11.28 -9.71 11.66
CA ILE A 27 10.19 -8.74 11.49
C ILE A 27 9.82 -8.61 10.01
N SER A 28 10.82 -8.44 9.13
CA SER A 28 10.61 -8.34 7.68
C SER A 28 9.93 -9.59 7.12
N SER A 29 10.41 -10.78 7.49
CA SER A 29 9.80 -12.05 7.09
C SER A 29 8.35 -12.18 7.57
N LEU A 30 8.05 -11.83 8.83
CA LEU A 30 6.69 -11.85 9.36
C LEU A 30 5.80 -10.84 8.63
N ASN A 31 6.34 -9.68 8.28
CA ASN A 31 5.59 -8.69 7.53
C ASN A 31 5.28 -9.17 6.10
N ASN A 32 6.23 -9.83 5.43
CA ASN A 32 5.99 -10.46 4.12
C ASN A 32 4.86 -11.51 4.18
N GLN A 33 4.83 -12.32 5.24
CA GLN A 33 3.74 -13.29 5.46
C GLN A 33 2.39 -12.58 5.64
N LYS A 34 2.35 -11.49 6.42
CA LYS A 34 1.12 -10.70 6.61
C LYS A 34 0.63 -10.05 5.31
N ILE A 35 1.53 -9.50 4.49
CA ILE A 35 1.18 -8.94 3.17
C ILE A 35 0.61 -10.02 2.28
N THR A 36 1.25 -11.20 2.22
CA THR A 36 0.78 -12.33 1.42
C THR A 36 -0.60 -12.79 1.87
N ALA A 37 -0.81 -12.96 3.18
CA ALA A 37 -2.12 -13.33 3.74
C ALA A 37 -3.21 -12.30 3.44
N LEU A 38 -2.89 -11.00 3.50
CA LEU A 38 -3.82 -9.95 3.08
C LEU A 38 -4.17 -10.12 1.60
N PHE A 39 -3.17 -10.26 0.73
CA PHE A 39 -3.35 -10.37 -0.71
C PHE A 39 -4.16 -11.61 -1.09
N ASP A 40 -3.96 -12.73 -0.42
CA ASP A 40 -4.79 -13.93 -0.57
C ASP A 40 -6.24 -13.65 -0.17
N ALA A 41 -6.46 -13.03 0.99
CA ALA A 41 -7.79 -12.72 1.51
C ALA A 41 -8.57 -11.78 0.56
N ILE A 42 -7.89 -10.86 -0.12
CA ILE A 42 -8.49 -9.95 -1.10
C ILE A 42 -8.36 -10.43 -2.55
N ARG A 43 -7.98 -11.70 -2.75
CA ARG A 43 -7.86 -12.38 -4.06
C ARG A 43 -6.94 -11.68 -5.06
N LEU A 44 -5.88 -11.02 -4.59
CA LEU A 44 -4.86 -10.43 -5.45
C LEU A 44 -3.80 -11.45 -5.90
N SER A 45 -3.49 -12.46 -5.09
CA SER A 45 -2.37 -13.37 -5.36
C SER A 45 -2.48 -14.17 -6.66
N ASN A 46 -3.72 -14.45 -7.09
CA ASN A 46 -4.02 -15.20 -8.31
C ASN A 46 -4.17 -14.32 -9.55
N ARG A 47 -4.07 -12.99 -9.42
CA ARG A 47 -4.22 -12.08 -10.54
C ARG A 47 -2.93 -11.97 -11.34
N GLU A 48 -3.06 -11.98 -12.65
CA GLU A 48 -1.93 -11.86 -13.59
C GLU A 48 -1.36 -10.44 -13.61
N ASP A 49 -2.17 -9.42 -13.32
CA ASP A 49 -1.75 -8.01 -13.34
C ASP A 49 -0.99 -7.56 -12.08
N ILE A 50 -0.75 -8.47 -11.14
CA ILE A 50 -0.03 -8.21 -9.90
C ILE A 50 1.44 -8.62 -10.06
N PRO A 51 2.41 -7.68 -9.95
CA PRO A 51 3.84 -7.98 -10.10
C PRO A 51 4.31 -9.02 -9.09
N LYS A 52 5.02 -10.08 -9.50
CA LYS A 52 5.39 -11.19 -8.60
C LYS A 52 6.51 -10.83 -7.61
N ASP A 53 7.21 -9.75 -7.85
CA ASP A 53 8.30 -9.17 -7.06
C ASP A 53 7.82 -8.14 -6.03
N PHE A 54 6.50 -7.99 -5.79
CA PHE A 54 5.96 -6.97 -4.88
C PHE A 54 6.52 -7.03 -3.45
N LEU A 55 7.04 -8.19 -3.01
CA LEU A 55 7.64 -8.35 -1.68
C LEU A 55 9.02 -7.72 -1.55
N ASP A 56 9.68 -7.41 -2.67
CA ASP A 56 11.00 -6.78 -2.72
C ASP A 56 10.90 -5.26 -2.62
N TRP A 57 9.72 -4.68 -2.84
CA TRP A 57 9.49 -3.24 -2.73
C TRP A 57 9.62 -2.76 -1.28
N GLU A 58 10.19 -1.57 -1.06
CA GLU A 58 10.30 -1.00 0.28
C GLU A 58 8.92 -0.80 0.91
N SER A 59 7.96 -0.27 0.13
CA SER A 59 6.57 -0.07 0.53
C SER A 59 5.64 -0.25 -0.67
N ILE A 60 4.50 -0.87 -0.42
CA ILE A 60 3.46 -1.16 -1.41
C ILE A 60 2.36 -0.12 -1.29
N LEU A 61 1.96 0.48 -2.40
CA LEU A 61 0.76 1.29 -2.52
C LEU A 61 -0.40 0.45 -3.04
N ILE A 62 -1.44 0.29 -2.23
CA ILE A 62 -2.69 -0.36 -2.62
C ILE A 62 -3.69 0.73 -3.03
N VAL A 63 -4.03 0.76 -4.31
CA VAL A 63 -5.04 1.67 -4.86
C VAL A 63 -6.38 0.95 -4.93
N VAL A 64 -7.39 1.50 -4.26
CA VAL A 64 -8.74 0.92 -4.18
C VAL A 64 -9.77 1.81 -4.89
N PRO A 65 -10.84 1.24 -5.45
CA PRO A 65 -11.78 2.00 -6.26
C PRO A 65 -12.75 2.87 -5.42
N ASN A 66 -12.99 2.52 -4.15
CA ASN A 66 -13.92 3.27 -3.30
C ASN A 66 -13.54 3.24 -1.82
N ARG A 67 -14.20 4.12 -1.03
CA ARG A 67 -13.94 4.27 0.42
C ARG A 67 -14.44 3.10 1.26
N ASN A 68 -15.43 2.33 0.82
CA ASN A 68 -15.93 1.19 1.59
C ASN A 68 -14.86 0.10 1.65
N ILE A 69 -14.28 -0.25 0.51
CA ILE A 69 -13.13 -1.17 0.44
C ILE A 69 -11.97 -0.62 1.27
N LEU A 70 -11.65 0.67 1.16
CA LEU A 70 -10.60 1.27 2.00
C LEU A 70 -10.88 1.04 3.50
N ASN A 71 -12.11 1.23 3.95
CA ASN A 71 -12.47 1.10 5.37
C ASN A 71 -12.38 -0.36 5.84
N GLU A 72 -12.69 -1.32 4.98
CA GLU A 72 -12.47 -2.74 5.27
C GLU A 72 -10.97 -3.05 5.42
N LEU A 73 -10.14 -2.56 4.49
CA LEU A 73 -8.70 -2.81 4.50
C LEU A 73 -7.94 -2.03 5.56
N LYS A 74 -8.43 -0.85 5.94
CA LYS A 74 -7.82 -0.01 6.99
C LYS A 74 -7.71 -0.73 8.33
N LYS A 75 -8.57 -1.72 8.59
CA LYS A 75 -8.50 -2.57 9.80
C LYS A 75 -7.15 -3.30 9.92
N PHE A 76 -6.48 -3.56 8.80
CA PHE A 76 -5.18 -4.23 8.75
C PHE A 76 -4.00 -3.26 8.73
N LYS A 77 -4.23 -1.96 8.50
CA LYS A 77 -3.19 -0.95 8.26
C LYS A 77 -2.16 -0.91 9.38
N ASP A 78 -2.59 -0.97 10.63
CA ASP A 78 -1.69 -0.83 11.77
C ASP A 78 -0.99 -2.15 12.12
N SER A 79 -1.46 -3.27 11.55
CA SER A 79 -0.90 -4.60 11.79
C SER A 79 0.14 -5.01 10.75
N ILE A 80 0.21 -4.33 9.60
CA ILE A 80 1.08 -4.65 8.47
C ILE A 80 1.91 -3.42 8.15
N SER A 81 3.22 -3.51 8.33
CA SER A 81 4.12 -2.45 7.90
C SER A 81 4.29 -2.48 6.37
N ARG A 82 4.86 -1.42 5.79
CA ARG A 82 5.17 -1.35 4.35
C ARG A 82 3.95 -1.37 3.43
N ILE A 83 2.74 -1.10 3.92
CA ILE A 83 1.56 -0.90 3.08
C ILE A 83 0.99 0.51 3.26
N SER A 84 0.60 1.11 2.15
CA SER A 84 -0.09 2.38 2.07
C SER A 84 -1.34 2.24 1.22
N PHE A 85 -2.36 3.04 1.49
CA PHE A 85 -3.63 2.97 0.76
C PHE A 85 -3.97 4.30 0.12
N MET A 86 -4.55 4.24 -1.09
CA MET A 86 -5.11 5.39 -1.78
C MET A 86 -6.44 5.02 -2.43
N VAL A 87 -7.40 5.96 -2.44
CA VAL A 87 -8.66 5.79 -3.17
C VAL A 87 -8.53 6.43 -4.54
N ASN A 88 -8.82 5.66 -5.58
CA ASN A 88 -8.99 6.16 -6.94
C ASN A 88 -10.38 5.80 -7.48
N PRO A 89 -11.36 6.73 -7.48
CA PRO A 89 -12.71 6.48 -8.02
C PRO A 89 -12.75 6.20 -9.54
N HIS A 90 -11.62 6.37 -10.23
CA HIS A 90 -11.45 6.01 -11.63
C HIS A 90 -10.92 4.59 -11.83
N ALA A 91 -10.47 3.93 -10.75
CA ALA A 91 -10.06 2.54 -10.81
C ALA A 91 -11.27 1.61 -10.86
N HIS A 92 -11.18 0.57 -11.69
CA HIS A 92 -12.21 -0.46 -11.81
C HIS A 92 -12.04 -1.56 -10.76
N GLN A 93 -10.80 -1.81 -10.36
CA GLN A 93 -10.43 -2.85 -9.42
C GLN A 93 -9.31 -2.37 -8.49
N ILE A 94 -8.91 -3.22 -7.55
CA ILE A 94 -7.75 -2.95 -6.70
C ILE A 94 -6.49 -3.09 -7.56
N HIS A 95 -5.54 -2.17 -7.41
CA HIS A 95 -4.22 -2.25 -8.03
C HIS A 95 -3.12 -2.06 -6.98
N ILE A 96 -1.93 -2.56 -7.26
CA ILE A 96 -0.76 -2.34 -6.41
C ILE A 96 0.38 -1.70 -7.20
N TYR A 97 1.18 -0.89 -6.52
CA TYR A 97 2.35 -0.21 -7.09
C TYR A 97 3.47 -0.13 -6.05
N ASP A 98 4.71 0.02 -6.51
CA ASP A 98 5.78 0.50 -5.65
C ASP A 98 5.44 1.94 -5.19
N PHE A 99 5.39 2.15 -3.88
CA PHE A 99 5.03 3.43 -3.30
C PHE A 99 6.08 4.51 -3.56
N ASN A 100 7.36 4.14 -3.61
CA ASN A 100 8.44 5.07 -3.91
C ASN A 100 8.39 5.52 -5.37
N GLU A 101 8.14 4.59 -6.30
CA GLU A 101 7.94 4.96 -7.70
C GLU A 101 6.73 5.90 -7.87
N TRP A 102 5.61 5.58 -7.21
CA TRP A 102 4.44 6.45 -7.22
C TRP A 102 4.76 7.84 -6.65
N LYS A 103 5.46 7.91 -5.51
CA LYS A 103 5.86 9.17 -4.87
C LYS A 103 6.80 9.98 -5.76
N ASN A 104 7.75 9.33 -6.43
CA ASN A 104 8.65 9.98 -7.38
C ASN A 104 7.88 10.53 -8.59
N SER A 105 6.92 9.76 -9.11
CA SER A 105 6.08 10.20 -10.23
C SER A 105 5.19 11.40 -9.87
N THR A 106 4.86 11.60 -8.59
CA THR A 106 3.94 12.64 -8.10
C THR A 106 4.63 13.81 -7.38
N ARG A 107 5.93 13.71 -7.06
CA ARG A 107 6.68 14.63 -6.20
C ARG A 107 6.52 16.12 -6.51
N ASN A 108 6.48 16.48 -7.79
CA ASN A 108 6.39 17.87 -8.25
C ASN A 108 5.03 18.20 -8.90
N LYS A 109 4.00 17.37 -8.66
CA LYS A 109 2.66 17.56 -9.23
C LYS A 109 1.73 18.20 -8.21
N SER A 110 0.92 19.14 -8.68
CA SER A 110 -0.18 19.69 -7.87
C SER A 110 -1.25 18.62 -7.62
N GLN A 111 -2.11 18.84 -6.62
CA GLN A 111 -3.25 17.96 -6.36
C GLN A 111 -4.17 17.80 -7.58
N PHE A 112 -4.31 18.86 -8.40
CA PHE A 112 -5.05 18.78 -9.65
C PHE A 112 -4.37 17.86 -10.66
N GLN A 113 -3.06 18.03 -10.88
CA GLN A 113 -2.29 17.19 -11.80
C GLN A 113 -2.25 15.72 -11.36
N ILE A 114 -2.17 15.46 -10.05
CA ILE A 114 -2.27 14.11 -9.51
C ILE A 114 -3.66 13.53 -9.82
N ARG A 115 -4.75 14.28 -9.58
CA ARG A 115 -6.11 13.83 -9.93
C ARG A 115 -6.27 13.51 -11.41
N GLU A 116 -5.74 14.33 -12.31
CA GLU A 116 -5.77 14.05 -13.74
C GLU A 116 -4.97 12.79 -14.09
N LEU A 117 -3.78 12.63 -13.52
CA LEU A 117 -2.95 11.43 -13.69
C LEU A 117 -3.69 10.15 -13.27
N MET A 118 -4.41 10.19 -12.14
CA MET A 118 -5.17 9.06 -11.62
C MET A 118 -6.36 8.63 -12.51
N LYS A 119 -6.79 9.45 -13.48
CA LYS A 119 -7.86 9.07 -14.42
C LYS A 119 -7.42 8.04 -15.45
N THR A 120 -6.13 8.02 -15.79
CA THR A 120 -5.59 7.17 -16.88
C THR A 120 -4.42 6.30 -16.43
N ASN A 121 -3.86 6.59 -15.26
CA ASN A 121 -2.76 5.85 -14.67
C ASN A 121 -3.17 5.34 -13.29
N PHE A 122 -2.34 4.47 -12.72
CA PHE A 122 -2.53 3.92 -11.38
C PHE A 122 -3.93 3.30 -11.19
N GLY A 123 -4.34 2.51 -12.17
CA GLY A 123 -5.62 1.80 -12.19
C GLY A 123 -6.76 2.58 -12.83
N GLY A 124 -6.57 3.89 -13.08
CA GLY A 124 -7.54 4.69 -13.81
C GLY A 124 -7.68 4.21 -15.24
N THR A 125 -8.91 3.98 -15.69
CA THR A 125 -9.22 3.84 -17.11
C THR A 125 -9.99 5.08 -17.57
N ARG A 126 -9.76 5.52 -18.82
CA ARG A 126 -10.54 6.62 -19.40
C ARG A 126 -12.00 6.19 -19.43
N LYS A 127 -12.83 6.80 -18.59
CA LYS A 127 -14.29 6.68 -18.68
C LYS A 127 -14.71 7.38 -19.97
N THR A 128 -15.00 6.62 -21.01
CA THR A 128 -15.63 7.15 -22.22
C THR A 128 -17.11 7.40 -21.92
N SER A 129 -17.74 8.36 -22.62
CA SER A 129 -19.18 8.66 -22.47
C SER A 129 -20.09 7.46 -22.80
N GLU A 130 -19.55 6.42 -23.42
CA GLU A 130 -20.22 5.18 -23.78
C GLU A 130 -20.27 4.16 -22.63
N ASP A 131 -19.52 4.39 -21.54
CA ASP A 131 -19.48 3.53 -20.36
C ASP A 131 -20.74 3.77 -19.49
N ARG A 132 -21.91 3.36 -20.01
CA ARG A 132 -23.27 3.69 -19.51
C ARG A 132 -23.61 3.15 -18.09
N ASP A 133 -22.67 2.57 -17.37
CA ASP A 133 -22.93 1.99 -16.05
C ASP A 133 -22.64 2.93 -14.85
N TRP A 134 -21.96 4.06 -15.05
CA TRP A 134 -21.75 5.01 -13.93
C TRP A 134 -22.98 5.87 -13.60
N VAL A 135 -23.87 6.10 -14.57
CA VAL A 135 -25.14 6.83 -14.36
C VAL A 135 -26.10 6.04 -13.46
N LYS A 136 -26.03 4.70 -13.49
CA LYS A 136 -26.86 3.83 -12.63
C LYS A 136 -26.47 3.88 -11.15
N LEU A 137 -25.22 4.21 -10.83
CA LEU A 137 -24.74 4.31 -9.45
C LEU A 137 -25.08 5.67 -8.79
N LEU A 138 -25.25 6.73 -9.58
CA LEU A 138 -25.69 8.04 -9.08
C LEU A 138 -27.21 8.16 -8.96
N ASN A 139 -27.96 7.52 -9.87
CA ASN A 139 -29.42 7.59 -9.88
C ASN A 139 -30.10 6.66 -8.85
N LYS A 140 -29.38 5.73 -8.22
CA LYS A 140 -29.96 4.83 -7.20
C LYS A 140 -30.19 5.50 -5.82
N ASN A 141 -29.68 6.73 -5.62
CA ASN A 141 -29.79 7.45 -4.36
C ASN A 141 -30.83 8.58 -4.36
N HIS A 142 -31.65 8.72 -5.41
CA HIS A 142 -32.78 9.67 -5.46
C HIS A 142 -34.04 8.96 -5.95
N GLY A 143 -34.45 7.91 -5.24
CA GLY A 143 -35.79 7.35 -5.38
C GLY A 143 -36.82 8.31 -4.76
N ILE A 144 -37.64 8.90 -5.63
CA ILE A 144 -39.03 9.28 -5.35
C ILE A 144 -39.80 8.01 -4.96
#